data_AF-A0A2H1KW09-F1
#
_entry.id   AF-A0A2H1KW09-F1
#
_cell.length_a   1.000
_cell.length_b   1.000
_cell.length_c   1.000
_cell.angle_alpha   90.00
_cell.angle_beta   90.00
_cell.angle_gamma   90.00
#
_symmetry.space_group_name_H-M   'P 1'
#
loop_
_entity.id
_entity.type
_entity.pdbx_description
1 polymer ?
#
loop_
_entity_poly.entity_id
_entity_poly.type
_entity_poly.pdbx_seq_one_letter_code
_entity_poly.pdbx_strand_id
1 'polypeptide(L)'
;MLTKQRPTGCRKSINTSLHQTQSDSNLLNLLVSETGSSFGFGNSHCPTSQGRACLDKLSHRKLSYDRDYLDFVSHSWSMRLLGYTRVSTAGQGAQLQLDALVGAGVQKRDVFSDVTSGSKTAKQRPGMRRLLDYAEDGDTVVVWRIDRPGRSLLDVLATVNHLRDQGVKVRSVSDNIDPETSSGRMMLGMLATLAEYERELVTERVNAGIAAAKQNGTKFGRPPVDADEIATKLAIAEDARAKGRTAKDAARLVGWSRATLYRHRQAADT
;
A
#
# COMPACT_ATOMS: atom_id res chain seq x y z
N MET A 1 -15.00 -58.04 43.19
CA MET A 1 -16.39 -58.51 43.41
C MET A 1 -17.29 -57.33 43.08
N LEU A 2 -17.82 -57.14 41.85
CA LEU A 2 -19.00 -57.81 41.24
C LEU A 2 -20.11 -58.01 42.28
N THR A 3 -21.27 -57.33 42.20
CA THR A 3 -22.40 -57.58 41.27
C THR A 3 -23.32 -56.32 41.21
N LYS A 4 -23.76 -55.77 40.06
CA LYS A 4 -24.80 -56.16 39.07
C LYS A 4 -26.25 -56.09 39.58
N GLN A 5 -27.03 -55.10 39.11
CA GLN A 5 -28.44 -55.24 38.67
C GLN A 5 -28.92 -54.00 37.87
N ARG A 6 -29.71 -54.23 36.80
CA ARG A 6 -30.35 -53.24 35.91
C ARG A 6 -31.72 -52.81 36.48
N PRO A 7 -32.33 -51.75 35.95
CA PRO A 7 -33.51 -51.98 35.11
C PRO A 7 -33.63 -51.07 33.87
N THR A 8 -34.67 -51.36 33.09
CA THR A 8 -34.99 -51.02 31.70
C THR A 8 -35.73 -49.69 31.49
N GLY A 9 -35.36 -48.97 30.41
CA GLY A 9 -36.25 -48.30 29.45
C GLY A 9 -36.91 -46.95 29.82
N CYS A 10 -36.57 -45.87 29.12
CA CYS A 10 -37.49 -45.13 28.21
C CYS A 10 -36.78 -43.95 27.51
N ARG A 11 -37.28 -43.59 26.33
CA ARG A 11 -36.76 -42.65 25.30
C ARG A 11 -36.60 -41.19 25.77
N LYS A 12 -35.62 -40.47 25.19
CA LYS A 12 -35.84 -39.25 24.37
C LYS A 12 -34.55 -38.64 23.78
N SER A 13 -34.54 -38.57 22.44
CA SER A 13 -33.97 -37.56 21.52
C SER A 13 -32.63 -36.86 21.83
N ILE A 14 -31.59 -37.25 21.08
CA ILE A 14 -30.49 -36.35 20.71
C ILE A 14 -30.65 -36.07 19.21
N ASN A 15 -30.83 -34.80 18.87
CA ASN A 15 -30.91 -34.33 17.49
C ASN A 15 -29.48 -34.09 16.99
N THR A 16 -29.06 -34.83 15.98
CA THR A 16 -27.77 -34.65 15.29
C THR A 16 -28.08 -34.45 13.81
N SER A 17 -28.20 -33.19 13.36
CA SER A 17 -28.33 -32.86 11.94
C SER A 17 -26.96 -32.47 11.38
N LEU A 18 -26.36 -33.42 10.68
CA LEU A 18 -25.42 -33.17 9.60
C LEU A 18 -26.13 -32.36 8.51
N HIS A 19 -25.67 -31.14 8.24
CA HIS A 19 -25.91 -30.50 6.95
C HIS A 19 -24.62 -29.88 6.43
N GLN A 20 -24.02 -30.61 5.51
CA GLN A 20 -23.02 -30.11 4.57
C GLN A 20 -23.74 -29.72 3.26
N THR A 21 -23.24 -28.62 2.68
CA THR A 21 -23.16 -28.30 1.23
C THR A 21 -24.45 -28.05 0.44
N GLN A 22 -24.69 -26.77 0.13
CA GLN A 22 -25.26 -26.19 -1.11
C GLN A 22 -25.35 -24.66 -0.84
N SER A 23 -24.36 -23.81 -1.12
CA SER A 23 -23.69 -23.49 -2.39
C SER A 23 -24.67 -23.10 -3.49
N ASP A 24 -24.95 -21.79 -3.55
CA ASP A 24 -24.82 -20.99 -4.76
C ASP A 24 -25.53 -21.53 -6.01
N SER A 25 -26.85 -21.39 -6.04
CA SER A 25 -27.64 -21.58 -7.27
C SER A 25 -28.59 -20.43 -7.59
N ASN A 26 -28.49 -19.28 -6.92
CA ASN A 26 -29.52 -18.23 -7.03
C ASN A 26 -29.04 -16.83 -7.49
N LEU A 27 -27.87 -16.71 -8.13
CA LEU A 27 -27.39 -15.43 -8.67
C LEU A 27 -26.93 -15.48 -10.14
N LEU A 28 -27.39 -16.46 -10.91
CA LEU A 28 -27.08 -16.60 -12.34
C LEU A 28 -28.32 -16.57 -13.26
N ASN A 29 -29.39 -15.90 -12.82
CA ASN A 29 -30.62 -15.75 -13.61
C ASN A 29 -31.08 -14.30 -13.83
N LEU A 30 -30.18 -13.31 -13.70
CA LEU A 30 -30.54 -11.89 -13.87
C LEU A 30 -29.70 -11.11 -14.89
N LEU A 31 -29.05 -11.77 -15.85
CA LEU A 31 -28.32 -11.09 -16.95
C LEU A 31 -28.39 -11.87 -18.28
N VAL A 32 -29.60 -12.26 -18.70
CA VAL A 32 -29.86 -12.62 -20.11
C VAL A 32 -31.18 -11.99 -20.53
N SER A 33 -31.19 -10.67 -20.66
CA SER A 33 -32.31 -9.97 -21.30
C SER A 33 -31.86 -8.68 -21.98
N GLU A 34 -30.77 -8.73 -22.76
CA GLU A 34 -30.44 -7.63 -23.67
C GLU A 34 -29.41 -8.10 -24.69
N THR A 35 -29.90 -8.62 -25.81
CA THR A 35 -29.29 -8.45 -27.14
C THR A 35 -30.31 -8.95 -28.15
N GLY A 36 -31.23 -8.05 -28.50
CA GLY A 36 -31.92 -8.16 -29.78
C GLY A 36 -30.90 -7.94 -30.88
N SER A 37 -30.59 -8.97 -31.66
CA SER A 37 -30.10 -8.79 -33.02
C SER A 37 -30.77 -9.80 -33.94
N SER A 38 -31.75 -9.29 -34.66
CA SER A 38 -32.36 -9.82 -35.86
C SER A 38 -31.31 -10.33 -36.85
N PHE A 39 -31.38 -11.61 -37.24
CA PHE A 39 -30.87 -12.06 -38.53
C PHE A 39 -31.84 -13.12 -39.07
N GLY A 40 -32.55 -12.73 -40.13
CA GLY A 40 -33.48 -13.59 -40.84
C GLY A 40 -32.74 -14.64 -41.65
N PHE A 41 -33.30 -15.85 -41.70
CA PHE A 41 -33.03 -16.80 -42.77
C PHE A 41 -34.36 -17.32 -43.30
N GLY A 42 -34.50 -17.15 -44.62
CA GLY A 42 -35.70 -17.45 -45.37
C GLY A 42 -35.98 -18.94 -45.51
N ASN A 43 -37.24 -19.19 -45.85
CA ASN A 43 -37.80 -20.47 -46.24
C ASN A 43 -37.00 -21.14 -47.36
N SER A 44 -36.54 -22.36 -47.10
CA SER A 44 -36.33 -23.36 -48.14
C SER A 44 -36.79 -24.72 -47.63
N HIS A 45 -37.77 -25.27 -48.33
CA HIS A 45 -38.37 -26.59 -48.11
C HIS A 45 -37.31 -27.70 -48.09
N CYS A 46 -37.47 -28.66 -47.17
CA CYS A 46 -36.74 -29.92 -47.16
C CYS A 46 -37.69 -31.03 -47.66
N PRO A 47 -37.33 -31.82 -48.70
CA PRO A 47 -38.19 -32.89 -49.18
C PRO A 47 -38.11 -34.09 -48.23
N THR A 48 -39.28 -34.66 -47.95
CA THR A 48 -39.48 -35.88 -47.19
C THR A 48 -39.00 -37.11 -47.96
N SER A 49 -37.79 -37.57 -47.66
CA SER A 49 -37.45 -39.00 -47.69
C SER A 49 -36.05 -39.20 -47.10
N GLN A 50 -35.92 -40.17 -46.18
CA GLN A 50 -34.68 -40.60 -45.49
C GLN A 50 -34.31 -39.64 -44.33
N GLY A 51 -34.51 -39.96 -43.05
CA GLY A 51 -34.32 -41.24 -42.38
C GLY A 51 -32.88 -41.36 -41.87
N ARG A 52 -32.61 -40.79 -40.68
CA ARG A 52 -31.46 -41.10 -39.77
C ARG A 52 -30.04 -40.55 -40.05
N ALA A 53 -29.87 -39.35 -40.59
CA ALA A 53 -28.51 -38.75 -40.69
C ALA A 53 -28.42 -37.26 -40.26
N CYS A 54 -29.07 -36.87 -39.15
CA CYS A 54 -29.05 -35.48 -38.68
C CYS A 54 -28.58 -35.31 -37.21
N LEU A 55 -27.88 -36.30 -36.64
CA LEU A 55 -27.32 -36.23 -35.28
C LEU A 55 -25.81 -36.46 -35.21
N ASP A 56 -25.08 -36.20 -36.30
CA ASP A 56 -23.63 -36.47 -36.29
C ASP A 56 -22.78 -35.41 -37.02
N LYS A 57 -23.15 -34.14 -36.86
CA LYS A 57 -22.28 -32.99 -37.22
C LYS A 57 -22.28 -31.87 -36.18
N LEU A 58 -22.28 -32.24 -34.90
CA LEU A 58 -22.08 -31.30 -33.78
C LEU A 58 -21.00 -31.74 -32.78
N SER A 59 -20.12 -32.72 -33.12
CA SER A 59 -19.11 -33.20 -32.16
C SER A 59 -17.68 -32.67 -32.37
N HIS A 60 -17.37 -31.95 -33.45
CA HIS A 60 -16.00 -31.49 -33.69
C HIS A 60 -15.93 -30.05 -34.17
N ARG A 61 -16.26 -29.10 -33.29
CA ARG A 61 -15.66 -27.77 -33.34
C ARG A 61 -14.96 -27.54 -32.01
N LYS A 62 -13.69 -27.95 -31.95
CA LYS A 62 -12.77 -27.64 -30.87
C LYS A 62 -12.83 -26.13 -30.62
N LEU A 63 -13.57 -25.70 -29.59
CA LEU A 63 -13.31 -24.44 -28.94
C LEU A 63 -12.07 -24.69 -28.09
N SER A 64 -10.89 -24.63 -28.71
CA SER A 64 -9.64 -24.43 -27.99
C SER A 64 -9.69 -23.01 -27.44
N TYR A 65 -10.41 -22.83 -26.34
CA TYR A 65 -10.30 -21.65 -25.53
C TYR A 65 -9.00 -21.83 -24.75
N ASP A 66 -7.98 -21.06 -25.11
CA ASP A 66 -6.63 -21.19 -24.56
C ASP A 66 -6.70 -21.22 -23.02
N ARG A 67 -6.12 -22.27 -22.45
CA ARG A 67 -5.98 -22.43 -20.99
C ARG A 67 -5.29 -21.20 -20.38
N ASP A 68 -4.42 -20.56 -21.16
CA ASP A 68 -3.70 -19.34 -20.82
C ASP A 68 -4.61 -18.11 -20.68
N TYR A 69 -5.75 -18.05 -21.39
CA TYR A 69 -6.71 -16.94 -21.28
C TYR A 69 -7.59 -17.06 -20.03
N LEU A 70 -7.97 -18.28 -19.66
CA LEU A 70 -8.67 -18.54 -18.40
C LEU A 70 -7.74 -18.37 -17.20
N ASP A 71 -6.46 -18.68 -17.33
CA ASP A 71 -5.45 -18.34 -16.31
C ASP A 71 -5.26 -16.81 -16.21
N PHE A 72 -5.14 -16.09 -17.34
CA PHE A 72 -4.98 -14.63 -17.36
C PHE A 72 -6.20 -13.88 -16.78
N VAL A 73 -7.41 -14.28 -17.14
CA VAL A 73 -8.64 -13.65 -16.63
C VAL A 73 -8.90 -14.04 -15.17
N SER A 74 -8.56 -15.26 -14.75
CA SER A 74 -8.71 -15.70 -13.34
C SER A 74 -7.68 -15.10 -12.39
N HIS A 75 -6.47 -14.74 -12.86
CA HIS A 75 -5.43 -14.16 -12.02
C HIS A 75 -5.59 -12.65 -11.75
N SER A 76 -6.46 -11.95 -12.48
CA SER A 76 -6.55 -10.48 -12.41
C SER A 76 -7.63 -9.91 -11.47
N TRP A 77 -8.49 -10.74 -10.87
CA TRP A 77 -9.64 -10.27 -10.07
C TRP A 77 -9.85 -11.02 -8.74
N SER A 78 -8.82 -11.70 -8.23
CA SER A 78 -8.86 -12.22 -6.86
C SER A 78 -8.38 -11.14 -5.92
N MET A 79 -9.26 -10.58 -5.08
CA MET A 79 -8.85 -9.71 -3.96
C MET A 79 -7.77 -10.43 -3.12
N ARG A 80 -6.51 -9.99 -3.19
CA ARG A 80 -5.43 -10.63 -2.42
C ARG A 80 -5.31 -9.99 -1.05
N LEU A 81 -5.02 -10.83 -0.06
CA LEU A 81 -4.68 -10.38 1.29
C LEU A 81 -3.16 -10.37 1.42
N LEU A 82 -2.60 -9.18 1.60
CA LEU A 82 -1.17 -8.95 1.81
C LEU A 82 -0.91 -8.72 3.29
N GLY A 83 0.10 -9.38 3.88
CA GLY A 83 0.41 -9.24 5.30
C GLY A 83 1.58 -8.29 5.54
N TYR A 84 1.52 -7.46 6.58
CA TYR A 84 2.70 -6.74 7.07
C TYR A 84 2.97 -7.02 8.55
N THR A 85 4.21 -7.38 8.86
CA THR A 85 4.70 -7.58 10.23
C THR A 85 5.93 -6.74 10.51
N ARG A 86 6.06 -6.29 11.78
CA ARG A 86 7.25 -5.57 12.25
C ARG A 86 7.71 -6.12 13.58
N VAL A 87 9.00 -6.43 13.68
CA VAL A 87 9.62 -6.80 14.95
C VAL A 87 10.96 -6.09 15.16
N SER A 88 11.25 -5.76 16.41
CA SER A 88 12.54 -5.20 16.81
C SER A 88 13.64 -6.27 16.93
N THR A 89 13.24 -7.52 17.15
CA THR A 89 14.12 -8.70 17.32
C THR A 89 13.38 -9.94 16.81
N ALA A 90 14.08 -10.82 16.11
CA ALA A 90 13.52 -12.11 15.71
C ALA A 90 13.31 -12.96 16.96
N GLY A 91 12.08 -13.40 17.21
CA GLY A 91 11.70 -14.12 18.43
C GLY A 91 10.20 -14.41 18.47
N GLN A 92 9.69 -14.81 19.63
CA GLN A 92 8.29 -15.26 19.80
C GLN A 92 7.25 -14.21 19.36
N GLY A 93 7.54 -12.92 19.52
CA GLY A 93 6.65 -11.84 19.08
C GLY A 93 6.49 -11.71 17.55
N ALA A 94 7.42 -12.26 16.77
CA ALA A 94 7.29 -12.32 15.30
C ALA A 94 6.30 -13.41 14.89
N GLN A 95 6.38 -14.56 15.57
CA GLN A 95 5.53 -15.71 15.28
C GLN A 95 4.06 -15.41 15.61
N LEU A 96 3.79 -14.78 16.75
CA LEU A 96 2.42 -14.37 17.12
C LEU A 96 1.77 -13.44 16.10
N GLN A 97 2.54 -12.51 15.53
CA GLN A 97 2.06 -11.62 14.48
C GLN A 97 1.77 -12.37 13.18
N LEU A 98 2.68 -13.26 12.79
CA LEU A 98 2.52 -14.07 11.59
C LEU A 98 1.33 -15.01 11.70
N ASP A 99 1.17 -15.68 12.84
CA ASP A 99 0.05 -16.60 13.09
C ASP A 99 -1.29 -15.85 13.09
N ALA A 100 -1.34 -14.63 13.64
CA ALA A 100 -2.54 -13.79 13.58
C ALA A 100 -2.91 -13.39 12.14
N LEU A 101 -1.92 -13.05 11.30
CA LEU A 101 -2.16 -12.72 9.89
C LEU A 101 -2.59 -13.93 9.07
N VAL A 102 -1.95 -15.08 9.28
CA VAL A 102 -2.32 -16.34 8.63
C VAL A 102 -3.73 -16.77 9.06
N GLY A 103 -4.07 -16.62 10.34
CA GLY A 103 -5.42 -16.85 10.85
C GLY A 103 -6.48 -15.90 10.26
N ALA A 104 -6.06 -14.70 9.83
CA ALA A 104 -6.92 -13.75 9.11
C ALA A 104 -7.05 -14.05 7.60
N GLY A 105 -6.42 -15.12 7.09
CA GLY A 105 -6.51 -15.56 5.69
C GLY A 105 -5.36 -15.10 4.79
N VAL A 106 -4.33 -14.44 5.33
CA VAL A 106 -3.15 -14.04 4.56
C VAL A 106 -2.29 -15.26 4.24
N GLN A 107 -1.93 -15.45 2.98
CA GLN A 107 -1.02 -16.53 2.60
C GLN A 107 0.41 -16.20 3.07
N LYS A 108 1.14 -17.20 3.59
CA LYS A 108 2.50 -16.99 4.10
C LYS A 108 3.48 -16.38 3.09
N ARG A 109 3.27 -16.63 1.79
CA ARG A 109 4.08 -16.06 0.70
C ARG A 109 3.86 -14.56 0.49
N ASP A 110 2.69 -14.06 0.86
CA ASP A 110 2.25 -12.68 0.69
C ASP A 110 2.44 -11.87 2.00
N VAL A 111 3.22 -12.39 2.96
CA VAL A 111 3.60 -11.71 4.20
C VAL A 111 4.95 -11.03 4.04
N PHE A 112 4.95 -9.71 4.20
CA PHE A 112 6.14 -8.88 4.22
C PHE A 112 6.54 -8.57 5.67
N SER A 113 7.82 -8.69 5.98
CA SER A 113 8.34 -8.46 7.33
C SER A 113 9.50 -7.47 7.34
N ASP A 114 9.54 -6.65 8.38
CA ASP A 114 10.68 -5.79 8.70
C ASP A 114 11.22 -6.12 10.10
N VAL A 115 12.52 -6.41 10.16
CA VAL A 115 13.28 -6.53 11.41
C VAL A 115 14.04 -5.23 11.62
N THR A 116 13.42 -4.27 12.28
CA THR A 116 14.03 -2.96 12.51
C THR A 116 13.58 -2.35 13.82
N SER A 117 14.53 -1.75 14.56
CA SER A 117 14.21 -0.85 15.67
C SER A 117 13.56 0.41 15.08
N GLY A 118 12.55 0.97 15.76
CA GLY A 118 11.58 1.93 15.21
C GLY A 118 12.10 3.30 14.76
N SER A 119 13.39 3.45 14.42
CA SER A 119 13.99 4.71 13.96
C SER A 119 13.62 5.06 12.51
N LYS A 120 13.36 4.07 11.65
CA LYS A 120 13.05 4.28 10.22
C LYS A 120 11.54 4.46 9.98
N THR A 121 11.19 5.49 9.20
CA THR A 121 9.83 5.76 8.69
C THR A 121 9.32 4.60 7.83
N ALA A 122 8.01 4.35 7.77
CA ALA A 122 7.40 3.25 7.01
C ALA A 122 7.99 3.10 5.59
N LYS A 123 8.02 4.19 4.80
CA LYS A 123 8.53 4.21 3.42
C LYS A 123 10.02 3.89 3.26
N GLN A 124 10.82 4.06 4.31
CA GLN A 124 12.27 3.79 4.28
C GLN A 124 12.61 2.33 4.61
N ARG A 125 11.61 1.53 5.00
CA ARG A 125 11.81 0.14 5.38
C ARG A 125 11.71 -0.75 4.15
N PRO A 126 12.64 -1.71 3.98
CA PRO A 126 12.68 -2.56 2.79
C PRO A 126 11.45 -3.47 2.66
N GLY A 127 10.92 -4.01 3.77
CA GLY A 127 9.72 -4.85 3.76
C GLY A 127 8.47 -4.06 3.37
N MET A 128 8.25 -2.91 4.01
CA MET A 128 7.16 -2.01 3.66
C MET A 128 7.26 -1.52 2.21
N ARG A 129 8.45 -1.12 1.74
CA ARG A 129 8.61 -0.66 0.35
C ARG A 129 8.24 -1.75 -0.66
N ARG A 130 8.70 -2.99 -0.44
CA ARG A 130 8.32 -4.12 -1.29
C ARG A 130 6.81 -4.36 -1.29
N LEU A 131 6.15 -4.20 -0.15
CA LEU A 131 4.70 -4.34 -0.05
C LEU A 131 3.99 -3.24 -0.84
N LEU A 132 4.44 -1.98 -0.72
CA LEU A 132 3.87 -0.86 -1.48
C LEU A 132 4.10 -1.00 -3.00
N ASP A 133 5.24 -1.55 -3.40
CA ASP A 133 5.57 -1.82 -4.81
C ASP A 133 4.81 -3.03 -5.37
N TYR A 134 4.43 -3.98 -4.51
CA TYR A 134 3.74 -5.23 -4.89
C TYR A 134 2.21 -5.11 -4.86
N ALA A 135 1.67 -4.20 -4.05
CA ALA A 135 0.23 -4.02 -3.91
C ALA A 135 -0.39 -3.42 -5.19
N GLU A 136 -1.51 -3.99 -5.62
CA GLU A 136 -2.28 -3.55 -6.78
C GLU A 136 -3.69 -3.11 -6.35
N ASP A 137 -4.39 -2.41 -7.24
CA ASP A 137 -5.78 -1.98 -7.00
C ASP A 137 -6.68 -3.16 -6.63
N GLY A 138 -7.51 -2.99 -5.60
CA GLY A 138 -8.39 -4.04 -5.07
C GLY A 138 -7.76 -4.98 -4.04
N ASP A 139 -6.44 -4.92 -3.82
CA ASP A 139 -5.79 -5.69 -2.75
C ASP A 139 -6.16 -5.15 -1.35
N THR A 140 -6.00 -5.99 -0.33
CA THR A 140 -6.15 -5.59 1.08
C THR A 140 -4.89 -5.91 1.88
N VAL A 141 -4.27 -4.87 2.43
CA VAL A 141 -3.14 -4.99 3.35
C VAL A 141 -3.65 -5.23 4.77
N VAL A 142 -3.34 -6.40 5.30
CA VAL A 142 -3.65 -6.84 6.65
C VAL A 142 -2.46 -6.61 7.56
N VAL A 143 -2.67 -5.87 8.64
CA VAL A 143 -1.68 -5.60 9.68
C VAL A 143 -2.16 -6.14 11.03
N TRP A 144 -1.23 -6.51 11.90
CA TRP A 144 -1.63 -6.97 13.24
C TRP A 144 -2.30 -5.86 14.05
N ARG A 145 -1.69 -4.67 14.09
CA ARG A 145 -2.20 -3.44 14.74
C ARG A 145 -1.87 -2.20 13.91
N ILE A 146 -2.67 -1.15 14.07
CA ILE A 146 -2.58 0.08 13.26
C ILE A 146 -1.30 0.89 13.54
N ASP A 147 -0.90 1.03 14.80
CA ASP A 147 0.33 0.42 15.30
C ASP A 147 1.59 0.35 14.43
N ARG A 148 1.62 -0.74 13.66
CA ARG A 148 2.82 -1.39 13.15
C ARG A 148 3.36 -0.84 11.84
N PRO A 149 2.54 -0.39 10.85
CA PRO A 149 3.05 0.20 9.63
C PRO A 149 3.95 1.41 9.86
N GLY A 150 3.63 2.29 10.82
CA GLY A 150 4.33 3.56 11.03
C GLY A 150 5.16 3.64 12.32
N ARG A 151 5.94 4.72 12.45
CA ARG A 151 6.62 5.09 13.71
C ARG A 151 5.83 6.08 14.57
N SER A 152 4.96 6.85 13.93
CA SER A 152 4.07 7.85 14.52
C SER A 152 2.70 7.72 13.89
N LEU A 153 1.68 8.28 14.53
CA LEU A 153 0.33 8.30 13.98
C LEU A 153 0.30 8.90 12.57
N LEU A 154 1.02 10.01 12.36
CA LEU A 154 1.25 10.63 11.05
C LEU A 154 1.81 9.68 9.99
N ASP A 155 2.80 8.86 10.36
CA ASP A 155 3.45 7.91 9.44
C ASP A 155 2.49 6.76 9.06
N VAL A 156 1.71 6.28 10.04
CA VAL A 156 0.65 5.29 9.80
C VAL A 156 -0.37 5.84 8.82
N LEU A 157 -0.87 7.05 9.04
CA LEU A 157 -1.93 7.64 8.21
C LEU A 157 -1.44 8.05 6.83
N ALA A 158 -0.21 8.55 6.72
CA ALA A 158 0.40 8.79 5.41
C ALA A 158 0.50 7.49 4.60
N THR A 159 0.77 6.36 5.26
CA THR A 159 0.81 5.03 4.62
C THR A 159 -0.59 4.56 4.24
N VAL A 160 -1.58 4.70 5.13
CA VAL A 160 -2.98 4.31 4.86
C VAL A 160 -3.58 5.14 3.73
N ASN A 161 -3.36 6.46 3.72
CA ASN A 161 -3.83 7.33 2.64
C ASN A 161 -3.15 6.98 1.32
N HIS A 162 -1.84 6.71 1.33
CA HIS A 162 -1.13 6.31 0.12
C HIS A 162 -1.69 5.01 -0.47
N LEU A 163 -1.95 4.00 0.37
CA LEU A 163 -2.57 2.74 -0.05
C LEU A 163 -4.00 2.98 -0.58
N ARG A 164 -4.79 3.81 0.11
CA ARG A 164 -6.14 4.17 -0.33
C ARG A 164 -6.15 4.86 -1.69
N ASP A 165 -5.19 5.76 -1.95
CA ASP A 165 -5.07 6.46 -3.22
C ASP A 165 -4.67 5.51 -4.37
N GLN A 166 -4.03 4.37 -4.05
CA GLN A 166 -3.76 3.26 -4.97
C GLN A 166 -4.92 2.26 -5.08
N GLY A 167 -6.06 2.50 -4.39
CA GLY A 167 -7.20 1.60 -4.35
C GLY A 167 -7.01 0.36 -3.46
N VAL A 168 -5.95 0.36 -2.65
CA VAL A 168 -5.61 -0.71 -1.70
C VAL A 168 -6.28 -0.43 -0.35
N LYS A 169 -6.95 -1.45 0.21
CA LYS A 169 -7.60 -1.37 1.52
C LYS A 169 -6.62 -1.72 2.64
N VAL A 170 -6.80 -1.16 3.84
CA VAL A 170 -5.97 -1.49 5.01
C VAL A 170 -6.83 -2.02 6.14
N ARG A 171 -6.58 -3.26 6.59
CA ARG A 171 -7.31 -3.92 7.67
C ARG A 171 -6.39 -4.24 8.84
N SER A 172 -6.84 -4.02 10.07
CA SER A 172 -6.12 -4.43 11.28
C SER A 172 -6.79 -5.64 11.94
N VAL A 173 -6.02 -6.64 12.37
CA VAL A 173 -6.55 -7.85 13.02
C VAL A 173 -6.93 -7.61 14.48
N SER A 174 -6.04 -7.01 15.28
CA SER A 174 -6.27 -6.85 16.73
C SER A 174 -7.13 -5.64 17.08
N ASP A 175 -7.08 -4.56 16.30
CA ASP A 175 -7.88 -3.36 16.56
C ASP A 175 -9.27 -3.44 15.90
N ASN A 176 -9.54 -4.52 15.15
CA ASN A 176 -10.78 -4.76 14.39
C ASN A 176 -11.20 -3.57 13.49
N ILE A 177 -10.23 -2.80 13.02
CA ILE A 177 -10.43 -1.71 12.06
C ILE A 177 -10.47 -2.30 10.66
N ASP A 178 -11.63 -2.16 10.02
CA ASP A 178 -11.86 -2.59 8.64
C ASP A 178 -12.51 -1.45 7.83
N PRO A 179 -11.92 -1.05 6.69
CA PRO A 179 -12.41 0.04 5.84
C PRO A 179 -13.75 -0.28 5.18
N GLU A 180 -14.16 -1.54 5.13
CA GLU A 180 -15.48 -1.95 4.63
C GLU A 180 -16.58 -1.71 5.67
N THR A 181 -16.23 -1.65 6.95
CA THR A 181 -17.17 -1.37 8.04
C THR A 181 -17.35 0.12 8.27
N SER A 182 -18.55 0.55 8.64
CA SER A 182 -18.83 1.96 9.01
C SER A 182 -17.99 2.40 10.21
N SER A 183 -17.87 1.54 11.23
CA SER A 183 -17.04 1.80 12.42
C SER A 183 -15.55 1.92 12.11
N GLY A 184 -15.02 1.08 11.21
CA GLY A 184 -13.62 1.16 10.81
C GLY A 184 -13.31 2.41 9.99
N ARG A 185 -14.18 2.81 9.05
CA ARG A 185 -14.05 4.10 8.35
C ARG A 185 -14.08 5.29 9.30
N MET A 186 -14.96 5.27 10.30
CA MET A 186 -15.02 6.31 11.32
C MET A 186 -13.72 6.37 12.12
N MET A 187 -13.19 5.24 12.60
CA MET A 187 -11.94 5.20 13.35
C MET A 187 -10.74 5.68 12.51
N LEU A 188 -10.64 5.24 11.26
CA LEU A 188 -9.59 5.72 10.34
C LEU A 188 -9.70 7.23 10.10
N GLY A 189 -10.92 7.76 9.97
CA GLY A 189 -11.17 9.20 9.85
C GLY A 189 -10.77 9.98 11.10
N MET A 190 -11.12 9.53 12.30
CA MET A 190 -10.71 10.17 13.56
C MET A 190 -9.18 10.17 13.71
N LEU A 191 -8.53 9.05 13.39
CA LEU A 191 -7.08 8.97 13.40
C LEU A 191 -6.47 9.98 12.42
N ALA A 192 -7.04 10.12 11.21
CA ALA A 192 -6.62 11.13 10.23
C ALA A 192 -6.67 12.56 10.79
N THR A 193 -7.81 12.95 11.37
CA THR A 193 -7.98 14.28 11.98
C THR A 193 -7.02 14.52 13.14
N LEU A 194 -6.81 13.52 14.01
CA LEU A 194 -5.87 13.63 15.13
C LEU A 194 -4.42 13.86 14.67
N ALA A 195 -4.04 13.29 13.53
CA ALA A 195 -2.69 13.46 13.00
C ALA A 195 -2.48 14.82 12.34
N GLU A 196 -3.50 15.34 11.64
CA GLU A 196 -3.49 16.72 11.14
C GLU A 196 -3.31 17.70 12.29
N TYR A 197 -4.07 17.52 13.38
CA TYR A 197 -3.93 18.32 14.59
C TYR A 197 -2.53 18.21 15.22
N GLU A 198 -1.94 17.01 15.31
CA GLU A 198 -0.57 16.84 15.81
C GLU A 198 0.45 17.62 14.97
N ARG A 199 0.30 17.58 13.63
CA ARG A 199 1.18 18.29 12.70
C ARG A 199 1.06 19.81 12.83
N GLU A 200 -0.15 20.30 13.03
CA GLU A 200 -0.41 21.72 13.31
C GLU A 200 0.27 22.13 14.62
N LEU A 201 0.10 21.38 15.71
CA LEU A 201 0.75 21.66 16.99
C LEU A 201 2.28 21.69 16.91
N VAL A 202 2.89 20.78 16.14
CA VAL A 202 4.35 20.81 15.91
C VAL A 202 4.75 22.10 15.19
N THR A 203 3.98 22.50 14.19
CA THR A 203 4.23 23.73 13.41
C THR A 203 4.09 24.97 14.29
N GLU A 204 3.04 25.03 15.12
CA GLU A 204 2.82 26.10 16.09
C GLU A 204 4.00 26.24 17.06
N ARG A 205 4.45 25.12 17.64
CA ARG A 205 5.59 25.13 18.58
C ARG A 205 6.89 25.60 17.92
N VAL A 206 7.15 25.15 16.69
CA VAL A 206 8.33 25.59 15.94
C VAL A 206 8.25 27.09 15.67
N ASN A 207 7.10 27.59 15.24
CA ASN A 207 6.90 29.01 14.96
C ASN A 207 7.03 29.87 16.23
N ALA A 208 6.48 29.41 17.36
CA ALA A 208 6.63 30.07 18.65
C ALA A 208 8.10 30.11 19.10
N GLY A 209 8.83 29.00 18.93
CA GLY A 209 10.28 28.94 19.20
C GLY A 209 11.09 29.88 18.32
N ILE A 210 10.77 29.93 17.01
CA ILE A 210 11.40 30.87 16.08
C ILE A 210 11.10 32.32 16.48
N ALA A 211 9.85 32.64 16.83
CA ALA A 211 9.46 33.98 17.25
C ALA A 211 10.20 34.42 18.52
N ALA A 212 10.29 33.55 19.53
CA ALA A 212 11.05 33.81 20.76
C ALA A 212 12.55 34.01 20.47
N ALA A 213 13.15 33.15 19.65
CA ALA A 213 14.56 33.29 19.29
C ALA A 213 14.84 34.54 18.44
N LYS A 214 13.91 34.96 17.56
CA LYS A 214 13.99 36.25 16.86
C LYS A 214 13.94 37.43 17.84
N GLN A 215 13.05 37.41 18.83
CA GLN A 215 12.98 38.42 19.88
C GLN A 215 14.27 38.48 20.70
N ASN A 216 14.90 37.33 20.96
CA ASN A 216 16.19 37.23 21.63
C ASN A 216 17.40 37.59 20.73
N GLY A 217 17.17 38.05 19.50
CA GLY A 217 18.23 38.47 18.58
C GLY A 217 19.00 37.33 17.91
N THR A 218 18.48 36.10 17.96
CA THR A 218 19.12 34.94 17.30
C THR A 218 19.07 35.13 15.78
N LYS A 219 20.24 35.15 15.13
CA LYS A 219 20.34 35.19 13.67
C LYS A 219 20.12 33.78 13.11
N PHE A 220 19.07 33.63 12.31
CA PHE A 220 18.76 32.38 11.61
C PHE A 220 19.46 32.31 10.25
N GLY A 221 19.76 31.10 9.81
CA GLY A 221 20.36 30.84 8.50
C GLY A 221 21.86 30.52 8.57
N ARG A 222 22.47 30.37 7.39
CA ARG A 222 23.91 30.11 7.29
C ARG A 222 24.67 31.33 7.79
N PRO A 223 25.66 31.18 8.71
CA PRO A 223 26.51 32.29 9.11
C PRO A 223 27.15 32.95 7.88
N PRO A 224 27.16 34.29 7.80
CA PRO A 224 27.88 34.98 6.73
C PRO A 224 29.37 34.61 6.80
N VAL A 225 29.99 34.49 5.63
CA VAL A 225 31.45 34.34 5.53
C VAL A 225 32.08 35.68 5.90
N ASP A 226 33.24 35.63 6.54
CA ASP A 226 33.98 36.82 6.95
C ASP A 226 34.30 37.73 5.75
N ALA A 227 34.15 39.04 5.93
CA ALA A 227 34.35 40.04 4.89
C ALA A 227 35.82 40.05 4.42
N ASP A 228 36.76 39.86 5.35
CA ASP A 228 38.19 39.84 5.03
C ASP A 228 38.57 38.58 4.22
N GLU A 229 37.94 37.45 4.53
CA GLU A 229 38.08 36.22 3.77
C GLU A 229 37.50 36.39 2.35
N ILE A 230 36.34 37.04 2.23
CA ILE A 230 35.72 37.35 0.93
C ILE A 230 36.64 38.27 0.12
N ALA A 231 37.17 39.34 0.71
CA ALA A 231 38.06 40.28 0.04
C ALA A 231 39.35 39.61 -0.45
N THR A 232 39.96 38.79 0.41
CA THR A 232 41.18 38.02 0.06
C THR A 232 40.93 37.08 -1.13
N LYS A 233 39.81 36.34 -1.09
CA LYS A 233 39.43 35.42 -2.17
C LYS A 233 39.04 36.15 -3.46
N LEU A 234 38.41 37.31 -3.36
CA LEU A 234 38.13 38.16 -4.54
C LEU A 234 39.42 38.64 -5.20
N ALA A 235 40.41 39.10 -4.43
CA ALA A 235 41.69 39.55 -4.97
C ALA A 235 42.42 38.42 -5.74
N ILE A 236 42.47 37.21 -5.16
CA ILE A 236 43.05 36.03 -5.82
C ILE A 236 42.29 35.69 -7.11
N ALA A 237 40.96 35.76 -7.08
CA ALA A 237 40.14 35.45 -8.25
C ALA A 237 40.31 36.50 -9.36
N GLU A 238 40.38 37.79 -9.04
CA GLU A 238 40.56 38.86 -10.04
C GLU A 238 41.97 38.87 -10.64
N ASP A 239 43.02 38.60 -9.86
CA ASP A 239 44.37 38.40 -10.39
C ASP A 239 44.42 37.21 -11.36
N ALA A 240 43.78 36.09 -11.02
CA ALA A 240 43.66 34.94 -11.92
C ALA A 240 42.91 35.29 -13.22
N ARG A 241 41.91 36.17 -13.16
CA ARG A 241 41.18 36.67 -14.33
C ARG A 241 42.03 37.60 -15.19
N ALA A 242 42.81 38.50 -14.58
CA ALA A 242 43.74 39.37 -15.29
C ALA A 242 44.81 38.57 -16.04
N LYS A 243 45.21 37.41 -15.50
CA LYS A 243 46.10 36.42 -16.14
C LYS A 243 45.41 35.57 -17.23
N GLY A 244 44.18 35.91 -17.62
CA GLY A 244 43.46 35.28 -18.72
C GLY A 244 42.70 33.98 -18.37
N ARG A 245 42.59 33.61 -17.08
CA ARG A 245 41.80 32.43 -16.70
C ARG A 245 40.30 32.71 -16.86
N THR A 246 39.54 31.66 -17.17
CA THR A 246 38.09 31.76 -17.23
C THR A 246 37.50 32.04 -15.85
N ALA A 247 36.33 32.69 -15.81
CA ALA A 247 35.60 32.96 -14.57
C ALA A 247 35.33 31.71 -13.72
N LYS A 248 35.16 30.56 -14.39
CA LYS A 248 34.91 29.27 -13.74
C LYS A 248 36.17 28.75 -13.05
N ASP A 249 37.31 28.84 -13.73
CA ASP A 249 38.59 28.37 -13.20
C ASP A 249 39.11 29.28 -12.09
N ALA A 250 38.93 30.60 -12.23
CA ALA A 250 39.23 31.58 -11.19
C ALA A 250 38.42 31.33 -9.90
N ALA A 251 37.11 31.10 -10.01
CA ALA A 251 36.26 30.77 -8.86
C ALA A 251 36.68 29.46 -8.18
N ARG A 252 37.08 28.45 -8.96
CA ARG A 252 37.51 27.15 -8.44
C ARG A 252 38.79 27.25 -7.60
N LEU A 253 39.71 28.14 -7.95
CA LEU A 253 40.96 28.35 -7.18
C LEU A 253 40.70 28.74 -5.72
N VAL A 254 39.61 29.48 -5.48
CA VAL A 254 39.24 29.97 -4.15
C VAL A 254 38.13 29.14 -3.49
N GLY A 255 37.79 27.99 -4.07
CA GLY A 255 36.77 27.08 -3.56
C GLY A 255 35.33 27.57 -3.76
N TRP A 256 35.10 28.51 -4.68
CA TRP A 256 33.77 29.05 -4.98
C TRP A 256 33.18 28.50 -6.28
N SER A 257 31.85 28.52 -6.36
CA SER A 257 31.16 28.37 -7.63
C SER A 257 31.25 29.68 -8.41
N ARG A 258 31.10 29.62 -9.75
CA ARG A 258 31.03 30.81 -10.60
C ARG A 258 29.95 31.79 -10.12
N ALA A 259 28.79 31.30 -9.67
CA ALA A 259 27.70 32.14 -9.17
C ALA A 259 28.07 32.85 -7.85
N THR A 260 28.77 32.17 -6.94
CA THR A 260 29.24 32.77 -5.69
C THR A 260 30.27 33.87 -5.94
N LEU A 261 31.18 33.69 -6.90
CA LEU A 261 32.14 34.73 -7.29
C LEU A 261 31.43 36.00 -7.77
N TYR A 262 30.49 35.89 -8.72
CA TYR A 262 29.77 37.06 -9.23
C TYR A 262 28.92 37.75 -8.16
N ARG A 263 28.29 36.99 -7.26
CA ARG A 263 27.53 37.55 -6.14
C ARG A 263 28.41 38.37 -5.19
N HIS A 264 29.61 37.87 -4.84
CA HIS A 264 30.53 38.62 -4.00
C HIS A 264 31.10 39.85 -4.71
N ARG A 265 31.35 39.76 -6.03
CA ARG A 265 31.80 40.91 -6.81
C ARG A 265 30.74 42.01 -6.87
N GLN A 266 29.50 41.66 -7.22
CA GLN A 266 28.38 42.62 -7.23
C GLN A 266 28.14 43.27 -5.86
N ALA A 267 28.27 42.49 -4.78
CA ALA A 267 28.15 43.00 -3.42
C ALA A 267 29.32 43.89 -2.97
N ALA A 268 30.48 43.80 -3.62
CA ALA A 268 31.63 44.69 -3.37
C ALA A 268 31.57 45.97 -4.21
N ASP A 269 30.89 45.93 -5.36
CA ASP A 269 30.67 47.08 -6.25
C ASP A 269 29.53 48.00 -5.77
N THR A 270 28.72 47.55 -4.80
CA THR A 270 27.56 48.27 -4.23
C THR A 270 27.90 48.87 -2.88
#